data_AF-A0A7V3T1E0-F1
#
_entry.id   AF-A0A7V3T1E0-F1
#
_cell.length_a   1.000
_cell.length_b   1.000
_cell.length_c   1.000
_cell.angle_alpha   90.00
_cell.angle_beta   90.00
_cell.angle_gamma   90.00
#
_symmetry.space_group_name_H-M   'P 1'
#
loop_
_entity.id
_entity.type
_entity.pdbx_description
1 polymer ?
#
loop_
_entity_poly.entity_id
_entity_poly.type
_entity_poly.pdbx_seq_one_letter_code
_entity_poly.pdbx_strand_id
1 'polypeptide(L)'
;KAKASEMARLCIRLAWLFRIKKDEKEKDFLNYALKYYRETYERENFPVEKLDEFTCMYMIAELYRRTEQFDESVKWFSRIVGSAEARKNPTLIESARDQFQLAKEQMEKSGKSVSETA
;
A
#
# COMPACT_ATOMS: atom_id res chain seq x y z
N LYS A 1 17.28 18.55 -0.83
CA LYS A 1 17.04 17.09 -0.98
C LYS A 1 15.54 16.92 -1.23
N ALA A 2 15.12 16.11 -2.21
CA ALA A 2 13.70 15.88 -2.49
C ALA A 2 13.00 15.25 -1.26
N LYS A 3 11.74 15.62 -1.01
CA LYS A 3 10.95 15.06 0.10
C LYS A 3 10.57 13.60 -0.20
N ALA A 4 10.33 12.82 0.85
CA ALA A 4 9.92 11.43 0.69
C ALA A 4 8.56 11.35 -0.04
N SER A 5 7.64 12.27 0.27
CA SER A 5 6.33 12.38 -0.39
C SER A 5 6.42 12.66 -1.89
N GLU A 6 7.37 13.47 -2.34
CA GLU A 6 7.62 13.74 -3.75
C GLU A 6 8.12 12.48 -4.47
N MET A 7 9.08 11.78 -3.85
CA MET A 7 9.64 10.54 -4.40
C MET A 7 8.60 9.42 -4.44
N ALA A 8 7.77 9.28 -3.40
CA ALA A 8 6.68 8.31 -3.36
C ALA A 8 5.73 8.46 -4.55
N ARG A 9 5.30 9.71 -4.82
CA ARG A 9 4.41 10.04 -5.95
C ARG A 9 5.06 9.82 -7.30
N LEU A 10 6.35 10.12 -7.45
CA LEU A 10 7.08 9.85 -8.68
C LEU A 10 7.18 8.34 -8.94
N CYS A 11 7.60 7.58 -7.93
CA CYS A 11 7.79 6.13 -8.05
C CYS A 11 6.48 5.41 -8.41
N ILE A 12 5.35 5.76 -7.79
CA ILE A 12 4.07 5.10 -8.12
C ILE A 12 3.60 5.40 -9.55
N ARG A 13 3.81 6.63 -10.05
CA ARG A 13 3.50 6.99 -11.45
C ARG A 13 4.38 6.22 -12.43
N LEU A 14 5.67 6.05 -12.11
CA LEU A 14 6.58 5.24 -12.91
C LEU A 14 6.17 3.76 -12.90
N ALA A 15 5.80 3.22 -11.74
CA ALA A 15 5.30 1.84 -11.65
C ALA A 15 4.08 1.62 -12.57
N TRP A 16 3.12 2.55 -12.59
CA TRP A 16 1.97 2.47 -13.50
C TRP A 16 2.36 2.58 -14.98
N LEU A 17 3.34 3.42 -15.31
CA LEU A 17 3.84 3.52 -16.67
C LEU A 17 4.51 2.20 -17.13
N PHE A 18 5.34 1.60 -16.27
CA PHE A 18 5.97 0.31 -16.56
C PHE A 18 4.94 -0.81 -16.68
N ARG A 19 3.84 -0.79 -15.90
CA ARG A 19 2.71 -1.73 -16.08
C ARG A 19 2.11 -1.67 -17.47
N ILE A 20 1.83 -0.46 -17.97
CA ILE A 20 1.26 -0.26 -19.31
C ILE A 20 2.21 -0.82 -20.37
N LYS A 21 3.52 -0.67 -20.15
CA LYS A 21 4.56 -1.22 -21.03
C LYS A 21 4.81 -2.72 -20.83
N LYS A 22 4.18 -3.37 -19.86
CA LYS A 22 4.43 -4.77 -19.44
C LYS A 22 5.92 -5.01 -19.13
N ASP A 23 6.55 -4.04 -18.48
CA ASP A 23 7.96 -4.06 -18.13
C ASP A 23 8.12 -4.52 -16.67
N GLU A 24 9.05 -5.46 -16.44
CA GLU A 24 9.31 -6.05 -15.12
C GLU A 24 9.75 -5.01 -14.08
N LYS A 25 10.28 -3.87 -14.52
CA LYS A 25 10.61 -2.72 -13.66
C LYS A 25 9.41 -2.19 -12.88
N GLU A 26 8.16 -2.53 -13.23
CA GLU A 26 7.01 -2.22 -12.39
C GLU A 26 7.29 -2.64 -10.94
N LYS A 27 7.79 -3.87 -10.70
CA LYS A 27 7.99 -4.39 -9.34
C LYS A 27 9.00 -3.58 -8.56
N ASP A 28 10.09 -3.14 -9.19
CA ASP A 28 11.10 -2.28 -8.56
C ASP A 28 10.49 -0.94 -8.12
N PHE A 29 9.74 -0.29 -9.02
CA PHE A 29 9.14 1.01 -8.72
C PHE A 29 8.00 0.94 -7.71
N LEU A 30 7.28 -0.19 -7.61
CA LEU A 30 6.34 -0.42 -6.51
C LEU A 30 7.08 -0.53 -5.17
N ASN A 31 8.20 -1.24 -5.10
CA ASN A 31 9.01 -1.34 -3.89
C ASN A 31 9.62 0.01 -3.48
N TYR A 32 10.07 0.81 -4.45
CA TYR A 32 10.53 2.18 -4.17
C TYR A 32 9.40 3.08 -3.69
N ALA A 33 8.23 3.01 -4.31
CA ALA A 33 7.06 3.75 -3.86
C ALA A 33 6.70 3.37 -2.42
N LEU A 34 6.68 2.07 -2.11
CA LEU A 34 6.40 1.55 -0.77
C LEU A 34 7.36 2.14 0.27
N LYS A 35 8.67 2.08 -0.02
CA LYS A 35 9.71 2.65 0.84
C LYS A 35 9.45 4.12 1.14
N TYR A 36 9.19 4.92 0.10
CA TYR A 36 9.01 6.37 0.27
C TYR A 36 7.66 6.75 0.89
N TYR A 37 6.59 6.00 0.63
CA TYR A 37 5.31 6.20 1.33
C TYR A 37 5.45 5.91 2.82
N ARG A 38 6.19 4.85 3.20
CA ARG A 38 6.52 4.59 4.61
C ARG A 38 7.34 5.71 5.22
N GLU A 39 8.39 6.16 4.52
CA GLU A 39 9.21 7.27 5.00
C GLU A 39 8.39 8.57 5.16
N THR A 40 7.44 8.83 4.25
CA THR A 40 6.49 9.94 4.35
C THR A 40 5.65 9.81 5.63
N TYR A 41 5.07 8.63 5.87
CA TYR A 41 4.26 8.35 7.05
C TYR A 41 5.04 8.50 8.37
N GLU A 42 6.30 8.09 8.38
CA GLU A 42 7.15 8.09 9.58
C GLU A 42 7.79 9.45 9.87
N ARG A 43 7.97 10.33 8.86
CA ARG A 43 8.82 11.52 8.99
C ARG A 43 8.16 12.85 8.62
N GLU A 44 7.04 12.84 7.91
CA GLU A 44 6.35 14.07 7.48
C GLU A 44 5.07 14.29 8.29
N ASN A 45 4.72 15.55 8.54
CA ASN A 45 3.48 15.90 9.23
C ASN A 45 2.33 15.96 8.22
N PHE A 46 1.23 15.27 8.52
CA PHE A 46 0.03 15.30 7.69
C PHE A 46 -0.84 16.54 7.97
N PRO A 47 -1.55 17.08 6.96
CA PRO A 47 -1.58 16.62 5.57
C PRO A 47 -0.31 17.02 4.78
N VAL A 48 0.19 16.10 3.95
CA VAL A 48 1.31 16.37 3.06
C VAL A 48 0.75 16.81 1.70
N GLU A 49 0.69 18.13 1.50
CA GLU A 49 -0.02 18.76 0.39
C GLU A 49 -1.50 18.34 0.32
N LYS A 50 -1.85 17.40 -0.57
CA LYS A 50 -3.21 16.86 -0.75
C LYS A 50 -3.35 15.42 -0.25
N LEU A 51 -2.29 14.85 0.31
CA LEU A 51 -2.28 13.50 0.85
C LEU A 51 -2.58 13.56 2.35
N ASP A 52 -3.73 13.03 2.76
CA ASP A 52 -4.03 12.80 4.18
C ASP A 52 -3.36 11.52 4.69
N GLU A 53 -3.29 11.41 6.02
CA GLU A 53 -2.64 10.30 6.72
C GLU A 53 -3.24 8.93 6.32
N PHE A 54 -4.57 8.81 6.32
CA PHE A 54 -5.23 7.52 6.06
C PHE A 54 -5.13 7.12 4.58
N THR A 55 -5.14 8.07 3.66
CA THR A 55 -4.81 7.79 2.25
C THR A 55 -3.35 7.34 2.11
N CYS A 56 -2.40 7.93 2.84
CA CYS A 56 -1.02 7.44 2.86
C CYS A 56 -0.93 6.00 3.41
N MET A 57 -1.61 5.70 4.51
CA MET A 57 -1.69 4.35 5.06
C MET A 57 -2.29 3.36 4.06
N TYR A 58 -3.35 3.75 3.34
CA TYR A 58 -3.98 2.91 2.32
C TYR A 58 -2.99 2.58 1.20
N MET A 59 -2.23 3.58 0.72
CA MET A 59 -1.20 3.38 -0.29
C MET A 59 -0.12 2.41 0.19
N ILE A 60 0.33 2.52 1.45
CA ILE A 60 1.29 1.58 2.05
C ILE A 60 0.71 0.16 2.05
N ALA A 61 -0.52 -0.01 2.53
CA ALA A 61 -1.18 -1.31 2.61
C ALA A 61 -1.34 -1.98 1.25
N GLU A 62 -1.79 -1.22 0.24
CA GLU A 62 -1.96 -1.71 -1.12
C GLU A 62 -0.61 -2.04 -1.77
N LEU A 63 0.43 -1.23 -1.54
CA LEU A 63 1.76 -1.49 -2.08
C LEU A 63 2.40 -2.74 -1.47
N TYR A 64 2.20 -2.99 -0.17
CA TYR A 64 2.57 -4.27 0.45
C TYR A 64 1.86 -5.44 -0.25
N ARG A 65 0.56 -5.33 -0.53
CA ARG A 65 -0.21 -6.37 -1.24
C ARG A 65 0.32 -6.63 -2.65
N ARG A 66 0.55 -5.57 -3.42
CA ARG A 66 1.04 -5.66 -4.82
C ARG A 66 2.49 -6.10 -4.91
N THR A 67 3.24 -6.05 -3.81
CA THR A 67 4.60 -6.58 -3.69
C THR A 67 4.64 -7.92 -2.94
N GLU A 68 3.47 -8.57 -2.80
CA GLU A 68 3.30 -9.94 -2.25
C GLU A 68 3.65 -10.09 -0.77
N GLN A 69 3.77 -8.97 -0.05
CA GLN A 69 3.97 -8.90 1.40
C GLN A 69 2.60 -8.82 2.09
N PHE A 70 1.83 -9.90 2.00
CA PHE A 70 0.42 -9.90 2.38
C PHE A 70 0.19 -9.72 3.88
N ASP A 71 1.09 -10.21 4.74
CA ASP A 71 0.97 -10.09 6.19
C ASP A 71 1.03 -8.63 6.65
N GLU A 72 1.97 -7.85 6.10
CA GLU A 72 2.08 -6.41 6.33
C GLU A 72 0.86 -5.68 5.75
N SER A 73 0.43 -6.04 4.54
CA SER A 73 -0.77 -5.45 3.93
C SER A 73 -2.00 -5.58 4.85
N VAL A 74 -2.25 -6.78 5.39
CA VAL A 74 -3.35 -7.06 6.32
C VAL A 74 -3.21 -6.22 7.60
N LYS A 75 -2.01 -6.10 8.18
CA LYS A 75 -1.78 -5.27 9.38
C LYS A 75 -2.12 -3.80 9.12
N TRP A 76 -1.68 -3.23 8.00
CA TRP A 76 -1.95 -1.84 7.66
C TRP A 76 -3.43 -1.58 7.38
N PHE A 77 -4.08 -2.43 6.58
CA PHE A 77 -5.52 -2.29 6.34
C PHE A 77 -6.34 -2.45 7.62
N SER A 78 -5.97 -3.38 8.52
CA SER A 78 -6.65 -3.54 9.81
C SER A 78 -6.60 -2.28 10.66
N ARG A 79 -5.47 -1.54 10.65
CA ARG A 79 -5.34 -0.26 11.36
C ARG A 79 -6.30 0.80 10.81
N ILE A 80 -6.44 0.86 9.49
CA ILE A 80 -7.35 1.81 8.82
C ILE A 80 -8.81 1.47 9.16
N VAL A 81 -9.22 0.20 8.99
CA VAL A 81 -10.60 -0.24 9.25
C VAL A 81 -10.99 -0.09 10.74
N GLY A 82 -10.02 -0.24 11.63
CA GLY A 82 -10.19 -0.05 13.07
C GLY A 82 -10.24 1.41 13.54
N SER A 83 -9.79 2.37 12.72
CA SER A 83 -9.69 3.78 13.10
C SER A 83 -11.05 4.48 13.07
N ALA A 84 -11.42 5.15 14.17
CA ALA A 84 -12.61 5.99 14.23
C ALA A 84 -12.48 7.24 13.34
N GLU A 85 -11.27 7.78 13.20
CA GLU A 85 -11.01 8.97 12.38
C GLU A 85 -11.15 8.62 10.89
N ALA A 86 -10.65 7.46 10.45
CA ALA A 86 -10.80 7.01 9.07
C ALA A 86 -12.28 6.84 8.67
N ARG A 87 -13.17 6.49 9.61
CA ARG A 87 -14.63 6.37 9.37
C ARG A 87 -15.31 7.67 8.98
N LYS A 88 -14.67 8.82 9.19
CA LYS A 88 -15.15 10.10 8.66
C LYS A 88 -15.07 10.19 7.13
N ASN A 89 -14.32 9.29 6.48
CA ASN A 89 -14.29 9.12 5.03
C ASN A 89 -14.87 7.74 4.65
N PRO A 90 -16.20 7.65 4.38
CA PRO A 90 -16.87 6.38 4.10
C PRO A 90 -16.28 5.65 2.90
N THR A 91 -15.96 6.37 1.82
CA THR A 91 -15.41 5.80 0.59
C THR A 91 -14.04 5.15 0.84
N LEU A 92 -13.19 5.79 1.63
CA LEU A 92 -11.88 5.22 2.01
C LEU A 92 -12.05 3.95 2.84
N ILE A 93 -12.96 3.94 3.82
CA ILE A 93 -13.21 2.78 4.67
C ILE A 93 -13.80 1.61 3.89
N GLU A 94 -14.75 1.86 3.00
CA GLU A 94 -15.33 0.82 2.14
C GLU A 94 -14.24 0.17 1.28
N SER A 95 -13.46 1.00 0.58
CA SER A 95 -12.33 0.53 -0.22
C SER A 95 -11.30 -0.24 0.62
N ALA A 96 -10.99 0.23 1.83
CA ALA A 96 -10.04 -0.43 2.73
C ALA A 96 -10.56 -1.78 3.24
N ARG A 97 -11.87 -1.94 3.46
CA ARG A 97 -12.47 -3.23 3.86
C ARG A 97 -12.40 -4.24 2.74
N ASP A 98 -12.70 -3.83 1.52
CA ASP A 98 -12.60 -4.70 0.35
C ASP A 98 -11.15 -5.17 0.19
N GLN A 99 -10.19 -4.25 0.16
CA GLN A 99 -8.78 -4.60 0.03
C GLN A 99 -8.25 -5.43 1.21
N PHE A 100 -8.74 -5.20 2.43
CA PHE A 100 -8.41 -6.02 3.59
C PHE A 100 -8.82 -7.48 3.41
N GLN A 101 -10.03 -7.71 2.91
CA GLN A 101 -10.54 -9.06 2.67
C GLN A 101 -9.74 -9.74 1.55
N LEU A 102 -9.49 -9.03 0.45
CA LEU A 102 -8.62 -9.49 -0.64
C LEU A 102 -7.21 -9.85 -0.14
N ALA A 103 -6.59 -9.00 0.69
CA ALA A 103 -5.26 -9.25 1.23
C ALA A 103 -5.21 -10.52 2.12
N LYS A 104 -6.26 -10.75 2.93
CA LYS A 104 -6.38 -11.97 3.75
C LYS A 104 -6.48 -13.22 2.89
N GLU A 105 -7.33 -13.21 1.86
CA GLU A 105 -7.48 -14.34 0.94
C GLU A 105 -6.16 -14.65 0.22
N GLN A 106 -5.41 -13.62 -0.19
CA GLN A 106 -4.10 -13.79 -0.82
C GLN A 106 -3.07 -14.36 0.16
N MET A 107 -3.07 -13.89 1.41
CA MET A 107 -2.21 -14.42 2.48
C MET A 107 -2.47 -15.91 2.74
N GLU A 108 -3.74 -16.32 2.83
CA GLU A 108 -4.13 -17.72 3.03
C GLU A 108 -3.74 -18.60 1.84
N LYS A 109 -3.98 -18.13 0.61
CA LYS A 109 -3.59 -18.86 -0.62
C LYS A 109 -2.08 -19.05 -0.69
N SER A 110 -1.31 -18.01 -0.37
CA SER A 110 0.16 -18.08 -0.35
C SER A 110 0.69 -19.03 0.73
N GLY A 111 0.02 -19.14 1.87
CA GLY A 111 0.38 -20.11 2.92
C GLY A 111 0.09 -21.56 2.51
N LYS A 112 -1.07 -21.81 1.88
CA LYS A 112 -1.48 -23.14 1.40
C LYS A 112 -0.56 -23.67 0.29
N SER A 113 -0.13 -22.81 -0.64
CA SER A 113 0.80 -23.22 -1.70
C SER A 113 2.15 -23.71 -1.17
N VAL A 114 2.62 -23.15 -0.06
CA VAL A 114 3.89 -23.56 0.57
C VAL A 114 3.74 -24.89 1.32
N SER A 115 2.57 -25.17 1.90
CA SER A 115 2.32 -26.42 2.62
C SER A 115 2.04 -27.64 1.73
N GLU A 116 1.60 -27.45 0.48
CA GLU A 116 1.31 -28.56 -0.45
C GLU A 116 2.54 -29.01 -1.25
N THR A 117 3.65 -28.25 -1.21
CA THR A 117 4.92 -28.61 -1.89
C THR A 117 6.01 -29.14 -0.94
N ALA A 118 5.70 -29.29 0.35
CA ALA A 118 6.60 -29.82 1.39
C ALA A 118 6.16 -31.23 1.80
#